data_AF-A0AAD9YTT0-F1
#
_entry.id   AF-A0AAD9YTT0-F1
#
_cell.length_a   1.000
_cell.length_b   1.000
_cell.length_c   1.000
_cell.angle_alpha   90.00
_cell.angle_beta   90.00
_cell.angle_gamma   90.00
#
_symmetry.space_group_name_H-M   'P 1'
#
loop_
_entity.id
_entity.type
_entity.pdbx_description
1 polymer ?
#
loop_
_entity_poly.entity_id
_entity_poly.type
_entity_poly.pdbx_seq_one_letter_code
_entity_poly.pdbx_strand_id
1 'polypeptide(L)'
;MALNWELQREYDRYYLHTLPSRVRASLARYVGLWYEAGLSAADLRNILIPPAVDEENGTQLSQEPEDLVSLNNDIYFLDLTGSIGCSMSVKELADVLFPLQLALAPEEVHDSWDTAEAPSLPPKLLPNITHLCLAVTPGAGVDGPGVSWRQLLTLAAKLPTLTHLSLAYWPEPALTPKAKFATIVSPEGHTSQYAGTGAYSHTLDDDWTEAVIMLRKLSKCLYGLEHLDITGCGAWFKALMVNVDGDKVDWNGPWSKVSSLVLKYGYEISENTPIADGQRYLEAAEMAKAIERYIVGQRGGKGRFITVERDQIDEAFAQAVI
;
A
#
# COMPACT_ATOMS: atom_id res chain seq x y z
N MET A 1 19.80 -13.48 -10.02
CA MET A 1 19.98 -12.40 -9.03
C MET A 1 19.04 -12.59 -7.84
N ALA A 2 17.72 -12.41 -7.97
CA ALA A 2 16.78 -12.51 -6.84
C ALA A 2 16.81 -13.84 -6.04
N LEU A 3 16.92 -14.99 -6.70
CA LEU A 3 17.00 -16.30 -6.00
C LEU A 3 18.25 -16.45 -5.10
N ASN A 4 19.32 -15.71 -5.37
CA ASN A 4 20.56 -15.72 -4.59
C ASN A 4 20.78 -14.35 -3.93
N TRP A 5 19.70 -13.65 -3.55
CA TRP A 5 19.76 -12.26 -3.10
C TRP A 5 20.70 -12.05 -1.92
N GLU A 6 20.77 -13.01 -0.99
CA GLU A 6 21.70 -12.98 0.15
C GLU A 6 23.16 -12.78 -0.27
N LEU A 7 23.62 -13.45 -1.34
CA LEU A 7 24.97 -13.28 -1.88
C LEU A 7 25.08 -11.97 -2.69
N GLN A 8 24.08 -11.69 -3.53
CA GLN A 8 24.11 -10.56 -4.47
C GLN A 8 24.07 -9.21 -3.74
N ARG A 9 23.29 -9.09 -2.66
CA ARG A 9 23.20 -7.87 -1.87
C ARG A 9 24.52 -7.49 -1.20
N GLU A 10 25.41 -8.45 -0.98
CA GLU A 10 26.74 -8.23 -0.39
C GLU A 10 27.78 -7.98 -1.49
N TYR A 11 27.83 -8.87 -2.48
CA TYR A 11 28.81 -8.81 -3.57
C TYR A 11 28.61 -7.59 -4.49
N ASP A 12 27.37 -7.28 -4.83
CA ASP A 12 27.02 -6.23 -5.78
C ASP A 12 26.63 -4.90 -5.10
N ARG A 13 26.80 -4.78 -3.77
CA ARG A 13 26.30 -3.62 -2.98
C ARG A 13 26.74 -2.25 -3.51
N TYR A 14 27.91 -2.17 -4.16
CA TYR A 14 28.46 -0.95 -4.76
C TYR A 14 27.95 -0.69 -6.19
N TYR A 15 27.34 -1.68 -6.85
CA TYR A 15 26.98 -1.62 -8.26
C TYR A 15 25.47 -1.66 -8.50
N LEU A 16 24.66 -2.05 -7.51
CA LEU A 16 23.20 -2.15 -7.66
C LEU A 16 22.55 -0.84 -8.16
N HIS A 17 23.02 0.32 -7.68
CA HIS A 17 22.51 1.63 -8.09
C HIS A 17 22.88 2.00 -9.54
N THR A 18 23.92 1.38 -10.12
CA THR A 18 24.37 1.63 -11.50
C THR A 18 23.53 0.89 -12.54
N LEU A 19 22.70 -0.07 -12.10
CA LEU A 19 21.80 -0.80 -12.97
C LEU A 19 20.80 0.16 -13.65
N PRO A 20 20.37 -0.14 -14.89
CA PRO A 20 19.35 0.66 -15.57
C PRO A 20 18.09 0.80 -14.69
N SER A 21 17.46 1.97 -14.68
CA SER A 21 16.33 2.30 -13.78
C SER A 21 15.19 1.27 -13.81
N ARG A 22 14.88 0.73 -15.00
CA ARG A 22 13.89 -0.35 -15.15
C ARG A 22 14.30 -1.66 -14.49
N VAL A 23 15.60 -1.98 -14.54
CA VAL A 23 16.16 -3.17 -13.89
C VAL A 23 16.14 -2.99 -12.37
N ARG A 24 16.50 -1.80 -11.86
CA ARG A 24 16.41 -1.48 -10.43
C ARG A 24 14.99 -1.62 -9.88
N ALA A 25 14.00 -1.03 -10.57
CA ALA A 25 12.59 -1.15 -10.18
C ALA A 25 12.08 -2.61 -10.25
N SER A 26 12.45 -3.36 -11.30
CA SER A 26 12.06 -4.76 -11.45
C SER A 26 12.73 -5.65 -10.40
N LEU A 27 13.99 -5.37 -10.06
CA LEU A 27 14.75 -6.11 -9.07
C LEU A 27 14.07 -6.08 -7.70
N ALA A 28 13.56 -4.91 -7.28
CA ALA A 28 12.82 -4.78 -6.02
C ALA A 28 11.64 -5.77 -5.96
N ARG A 29 10.85 -5.85 -7.04
CA ARG A 29 9.75 -6.81 -7.18
C ARG A 29 10.22 -8.26 -7.14
N TYR A 30 11.21 -8.61 -7.96
CA TYR A 30 11.67 -10.00 -8.05
C TYR A 30 12.29 -10.48 -6.74
N VAL A 31 13.02 -9.63 -6.02
CA VAL A 31 13.52 -9.98 -4.68
C VAL A 31 12.35 -10.20 -3.74
N GLY A 32 11.37 -9.29 -3.70
CA GLY A 32 10.19 -9.45 -2.84
C GLY A 32 9.37 -10.73 -3.10
N LEU A 33 9.35 -11.22 -4.34
CA LEU A 33 8.61 -12.44 -4.71
C LEU A 33 9.41 -13.74 -4.53
N TRP A 34 10.72 -13.73 -4.78
CA TRP A 34 11.52 -14.95 -4.91
C TRP A 34 12.55 -15.15 -3.81
N TYR A 35 12.84 -14.11 -3.02
CA TYR A 35 13.71 -14.22 -1.86
C TYR A 35 12.85 -14.31 -0.61
N GLU A 36 12.94 -15.43 0.12
CA GLU A 36 12.06 -15.76 1.25
C GLU A 36 12.05 -14.68 2.34
N ALA A 37 13.21 -14.09 2.64
CA ALA A 37 13.30 -13.02 3.64
C ALA A 37 12.88 -11.64 3.13
N GLY A 38 12.44 -11.51 1.87
CA GLY A 38 11.96 -10.28 1.25
C GLY A 38 13.03 -9.19 1.04
N LEU A 39 12.65 -8.10 0.38
CA LEU A 39 13.53 -6.94 0.18
C LEU A 39 13.55 -6.06 1.44
N SER A 40 14.69 -5.92 2.11
CA SER A 40 14.79 -5.03 3.28
C SER A 40 14.91 -3.56 2.90
N ALA A 41 14.70 -2.65 3.85
CA ALA A 41 14.87 -1.21 3.59
C ALA A 41 16.31 -0.85 3.18
N ALA A 42 17.30 -1.54 3.76
CA ALA A 42 18.71 -1.38 3.40
C ALA A 42 18.97 -1.83 1.95
N ASP A 43 18.33 -2.91 1.51
CA ASP A 43 18.45 -3.37 0.12
C ASP A 43 17.89 -2.35 -0.86
N LEU A 44 16.71 -1.80 -0.56
CA LEU A 44 16.12 -0.77 -1.39
C LEU A 44 17.00 0.49 -1.45
N ARG A 45 17.67 0.87 -0.34
CA ARG A 45 18.67 1.95 -0.35
C ARG A 45 19.84 1.62 -1.26
N ASN A 46 20.43 0.42 -1.17
CA ASN A 46 21.56 0.02 -2.03
C ASN A 46 21.17 0.02 -3.52
N ILE A 47 19.91 -0.26 -3.83
CA ILE A 47 19.38 -0.21 -5.20
C ILE A 47 19.20 1.24 -5.67
N LEU A 48 18.73 2.15 -4.82
CA LEU A 48 18.31 3.49 -5.25
C LEU A 48 19.34 4.60 -5.00
N ILE A 49 20.30 4.36 -4.09
CA ILE A 49 21.24 5.36 -3.58
C ILE A 49 22.66 4.78 -3.75
N PRO A 50 23.60 5.54 -4.36
CA PRO A 50 25.00 5.17 -4.36
C PRO A 50 25.55 5.01 -2.92
N PRO A 51 26.64 4.27 -2.73
CA PRO A 51 27.31 4.20 -1.45
C PRO A 51 27.88 5.58 -1.07
N ALA A 52 27.78 5.95 0.21
CA ALA A 52 28.25 7.25 0.70
C ALA A 52 29.76 7.29 1.02
N VAL A 53 30.42 6.14 0.99
CA VAL A 53 31.84 5.99 1.33
C VAL A 53 32.51 5.13 0.27
N ASP A 54 33.64 5.59 -0.22
CA ASP A 54 34.56 4.79 -1.04
C ASP A 54 35.33 3.82 -0.13
N GLU A 55 35.18 2.51 -0.35
CA GLU A 55 35.85 1.50 0.46
C GLU A 55 37.37 1.45 0.24
N GLU A 56 37.87 1.85 -0.93
CA GLU A 56 39.31 1.78 -1.20
C GLU A 56 40.10 2.81 -0.37
N ASN A 57 39.52 3.99 -0.17
CA ASN A 57 40.20 5.12 0.47
C ASN A 57 39.51 5.63 1.75
N GLY A 58 38.35 5.09 2.11
CA GLY A 58 37.54 5.54 3.26
C GLY A 58 37.00 6.96 3.13
N THR A 59 37.09 7.56 1.94
CA THR A 59 36.65 8.93 1.66
C THR A 59 35.13 8.98 1.51
N GLN A 60 34.50 9.94 2.18
CA GLN A 60 33.09 10.23 1.95
C GLN A 60 32.91 10.72 0.51
N LEU A 61 32.01 10.09 -0.22
CA LEU A 61 31.58 10.55 -1.53
C LEU A 61 30.54 11.66 -1.31
N SER A 62 30.79 12.84 -1.85
CA SER A 62 29.78 13.90 -1.87
C SER A 62 28.59 13.42 -2.70
N GLN A 63 27.44 13.28 -2.07
CA GLN A 63 26.19 12.94 -2.72
C GLN A 63 25.32 14.18 -2.77
N GLU A 64 25.41 14.93 -3.86
CA GLU A 64 24.55 16.09 -4.04
C GLU A 64 23.09 15.63 -4.18
N PRO A 65 22.13 16.28 -3.48
CA PRO A 65 20.72 15.93 -3.59
C PRO A 65 20.20 15.89 -5.03
N GLU A 66 20.68 16.80 -5.87
CA GLU A 66 20.32 16.89 -7.29
C GLU A 66 20.72 15.64 -8.09
N ASP A 67 21.90 15.07 -7.80
CA ASP A 67 22.37 13.84 -8.45
C ASP A 67 21.52 12.64 -8.08
N LEU A 68 21.08 12.55 -6.81
CA LEU A 68 20.21 11.48 -6.33
C LEU A 68 18.82 11.53 -6.98
N VAL A 69 18.28 12.74 -7.15
CA VAL A 69 17.01 12.97 -7.84
C VAL A 69 17.17 12.65 -9.33
N SER A 70 18.26 13.13 -9.96
CA SER A 70 18.58 12.88 -11.37
C SER A 70 18.71 11.39 -11.68
N LEU A 71 19.44 10.65 -10.84
CA LEU A 71 19.63 9.20 -10.95
C LEU A 71 18.30 8.44 -10.97
N ASN A 72 17.28 8.95 -10.29
CA ASN A 72 16.01 8.27 -10.06
C ASN A 72 14.83 8.88 -10.83
N ASN A 73 15.07 9.89 -11.68
CA ASN A 73 14.04 10.60 -12.43
C ASN A 73 13.20 9.69 -13.34
N ASP A 74 13.79 8.60 -13.85
CA ASP A 74 13.12 7.68 -14.78
C ASP A 74 12.39 6.51 -14.08
N ILE A 75 12.30 6.52 -12.75
CA ILE A 75 11.58 5.51 -11.97
C ILE A 75 10.15 6.00 -11.69
N TYR A 76 9.21 5.47 -12.47
CA TYR A 76 7.78 5.79 -12.34
C TYR A 76 7.00 4.76 -11.53
N PHE A 77 7.53 3.54 -11.41
CA PHE A 77 6.87 2.38 -10.81
C PHE A 77 7.80 1.73 -9.79
N LEU A 78 7.27 1.48 -8.60
CA LEU A 78 7.93 0.71 -7.56
C LEU A 78 6.98 -0.37 -7.03
N ASP A 79 7.42 -1.62 -7.12
CA ASP A 79 6.64 -2.77 -6.66
C ASP A 79 7.40 -3.50 -5.57
N LEU A 80 6.79 -3.52 -4.40
CA LEU A 80 7.31 -4.09 -3.17
C LEU A 80 6.44 -5.26 -2.69
N THR A 81 5.75 -5.92 -3.64
CA THR A 81 4.97 -7.12 -3.39
C THR A 81 5.82 -8.12 -2.61
N GLY A 82 5.27 -8.62 -1.51
CA GLY A 82 5.92 -9.61 -0.65
C GLY A 82 6.99 -9.05 0.30
N SER A 83 7.39 -7.78 0.15
CA SER A 83 8.35 -7.14 1.07
C SER A 83 7.66 -6.33 2.16
N ILE A 84 6.62 -5.58 1.81
CA ILE A 84 5.88 -4.75 2.77
C ILE A 84 5.11 -5.63 3.77
N GLY A 85 5.32 -5.36 5.05
CA GLY A 85 4.74 -6.12 6.16
C GLY A 85 5.47 -7.41 6.51
N CYS A 86 6.44 -7.82 5.70
CA CYS A 86 7.29 -9.00 5.93
C CYS A 86 8.72 -8.59 6.30
N SER A 87 9.44 -7.97 5.37
CA SER A 87 10.86 -7.59 5.49
C SER A 87 11.08 -6.08 5.66
N MET A 88 10.02 -5.29 5.42
CA MET A 88 10.04 -3.84 5.45
C MET A 88 8.69 -3.31 5.94
N SER A 89 8.71 -2.33 6.84
CA SER A 89 7.53 -1.57 7.25
C SER A 89 7.26 -0.39 6.29
N VAL A 90 6.03 0.11 6.30
CA VAL A 90 5.66 1.31 5.53
C VAL A 90 6.44 2.55 6.02
N LYS A 91 6.77 2.60 7.31
CA LYS A 91 7.63 3.65 7.87
C LYS A 91 9.04 3.59 7.26
N GLU A 92 9.66 2.41 7.24
CA GLU A 92 11.01 2.28 6.67
C GLU A 92 11.01 2.62 5.18
N LEU A 93 9.97 2.23 4.43
CA LEU A 93 9.79 2.68 3.06
C LEU A 93 9.75 4.22 2.96
N ALA A 94 8.98 4.88 3.82
CA ALA A 94 8.95 6.35 3.85
C ALA A 94 10.35 6.93 4.14
N ASP A 95 11.12 6.33 5.05
CA ASP A 95 12.48 6.76 5.35
C ASP A 95 13.46 6.51 4.19
N VAL A 96 13.17 5.56 3.28
CA VAL A 96 13.94 5.35 2.04
C VAL A 96 13.56 6.38 0.97
N LEU A 97 12.27 6.66 0.80
CA LEU A 97 11.79 7.58 -0.23
C LEU A 97 12.00 9.06 0.11
N PHE A 98 12.12 9.39 1.39
CA PHE A 98 12.34 10.74 1.89
C PHE A 98 13.58 10.78 2.81
N PRO A 99 14.77 10.48 2.27
CA PRO A 99 16.01 10.43 3.06
C PRO A 99 16.39 11.84 3.54
N LEU A 100 16.94 11.94 4.75
CA LEU A 100 17.29 13.23 5.39
C LEU A 100 18.28 14.05 4.56
N GLN A 101 19.12 13.39 3.76
CA GLN A 101 20.09 14.03 2.86
C GLN A 101 19.40 14.97 1.85
N LEU A 102 18.17 14.64 1.40
CA LEU A 102 17.43 15.52 0.49
C LEU A 102 16.77 16.70 1.22
N ALA A 103 16.54 16.60 2.53
CA ALA A 103 15.96 17.68 3.32
C ALA A 103 17.00 18.74 3.75
N LEU A 104 18.30 18.43 3.61
CA LEU A 104 19.41 19.32 3.92
C LEU A 104 19.85 20.19 2.72
N ALA A 105 19.18 20.06 1.57
CA ALA A 105 19.43 20.92 0.42
C ALA A 105 19.23 22.40 0.84
N PRO A 106 20.17 23.32 0.55
CA PRO A 106 20.04 24.71 0.96
C PRO A 106 18.74 25.28 0.40
N GLU A 107 17.92 25.91 1.25
CA GLU A 107 16.91 26.85 0.77
C GLU A 107 17.67 27.91 -0.04
N GLU A 108 17.59 27.84 -1.38
CA GLU A 108 17.83 29.02 -2.19
C GLU A 108 16.84 30.06 -1.70
N VAL A 109 17.37 31.07 -1.00
CA VAL A 109 16.64 32.20 -0.44
C VAL A 109 15.83 32.84 -1.57
N HIS A 110 14.56 32.46 -1.65
CA HIS A 110 13.63 33.00 -2.63
C HIS A 110 13.06 34.28 -2.01
N ASP A 111 13.70 35.41 -2.30
CA ASP A 111 13.23 36.76 -1.96
C ASP A 111 11.93 37.10 -2.72
N SER A 112 10.81 36.46 -2.36
CA SER A 112 9.49 36.71 -2.96
C SER A 112 8.38 36.73 -1.92
N TRP A 113 8.22 37.88 -1.27
CA TRP A 113 7.25 38.17 -0.20
C TRP A 113 5.78 38.30 -0.63
N ASP A 114 5.27 37.52 -1.61
CA ASP A 114 3.87 37.69 -2.02
C ASP A 114 3.16 36.46 -2.61
N THR A 115 3.32 35.28 -1.98
CA THR A 115 2.40 34.17 -2.22
C THR A 115 2.19 33.40 -0.93
N ALA A 116 0.94 33.17 -0.53
CA ALA A 116 0.63 32.26 0.56
C ALA A 116 1.20 30.88 0.18
N GLU A 117 2.35 30.53 0.77
CA GLU A 117 3.04 29.28 0.50
C GLU A 117 2.11 28.13 0.86
N ALA A 118 1.64 27.40 -0.16
CA ALA A 118 1.18 26.05 0.06
C ALA A 118 2.35 25.29 0.72
N PRO A 119 2.11 24.51 1.79
CA PRO A 119 3.19 23.81 2.47
C PRO A 119 3.99 22.99 1.45
N SER A 120 5.30 23.28 1.37
CA SER A 120 6.20 22.61 0.44
C SER A 120 6.27 21.13 0.77
N LEU A 121 6.10 20.29 -0.25
CA LEU A 121 6.24 18.85 -0.08
C LEU A 121 7.71 18.51 0.17
N PRO A 122 8.01 17.52 1.02
CA PRO A 122 9.39 17.13 1.26
C PRO A 122 10.02 16.62 -0.05
N PRO A 123 11.29 16.98 -0.32
CA PRO A 123 12.06 16.39 -1.41
C PRO A 123 12.01 14.86 -1.37
N LYS A 124 11.78 14.23 -2.52
CA LYS A 124 11.61 12.78 -2.63
C LYS A 124 12.65 12.18 -3.57
N LEU A 125 13.13 10.99 -3.21
CA LEU A 125 14.11 10.25 -3.98
C LEU A 125 13.59 9.82 -5.34
N LEU A 126 12.27 9.55 -5.44
CA LEU A 126 11.59 9.15 -6.68
C LEU A 126 10.64 10.27 -7.14
N PRO A 127 11.15 11.32 -7.83
CA PRO A 127 10.40 12.53 -8.14
C PRO A 127 9.19 12.27 -9.06
N ASN A 128 9.28 11.26 -9.93
CA ASN A 128 8.23 10.95 -10.91
C ASN A 128 7.44 9.67 -10.59
N ILE A 129 7.50 9.17 -9.35
CA ILE A 129 6.71 8.00 -8.96
C ILE A 129 5.21 8.27 -9.13
N THR A 130 4.56 7.37 -9.88
CA THR A 130 3.12 7.40 -10.17
C THR A 130 2.45 6.08 -9.80
N HIS A 131 3.21 4.99 -9.77
CA HIS A 131 2.71 3.65 -9.44
C HIS A 131 3.44 3.08 -8.23
N LEU A 132 2.68 2.62 -7.25
CA LEU A 132 3.20 1.98 -6.06
C LEU A 132 2.41 0.70 -5.77
N CYS A 133 3.08 -0.45 -5.75
CA CYS A 133 2.50 -1.71 -5.30
C CYS A 133 3.01 -2.04 -3.91
N LEU A 134 2.09 -2.12 -2.94
CA LEU A 134 2.35 -2.49 -1.55
C LEU A 134 1.66 -3.81 -1.20
N ALA A 135 1.39 -4.67 -2.18
CA ALA A 135 0.71 -5.94 -1.96
C ALA A 135 1.44 -6.80 -0.92
N VAL A 136 0.66 -7.41 -0.04
CA VAL A 136 1.17 -8.17 1.10
C VAL A 136 1.04 -9.66 0.81
N THR A 137 1.99 -10.47 1.24
CA THR A 137 1.85 -11.93 1.16
C THR A 137 0.83 -12.40 2.22
N PRO A 138 -0.16 -13.24 1.87
CA PRO A 138 -1.06 -13.84 2.86
C PRO A 138 -0.26 -14.49 4.01
N GLY A 139 -0.54 -14.10 5.26
CA GLY A 139 0.20 -14.55 6.45
C GLY A 139 1.34 -13.62 6.89
N ALA A 140 1.62 -12.53 6.17
CA ALA A 140 2.59 -11.53 6.63
C ALA A 140 2.16 -10.89 7.97
N GLY A 141 3.14 -10.68 8.85
CA GLY A 141 2.94 -10.10 10.19
C GLY A 141 2.94 -11.10 11.35
N VAL A 142 3.03 -12.42 11.08
CA VAL A 142 3.33 -13.43 12.12
C VAL A 142 4.73 -13.21 12.68
N ASP A 143 5.73 -13.09 11.79
CA ASP A 143 7.14 -12.89 12.16
C ASP A 143 7.71 -11.54 11.67
N GLY A 144 6.92 -10.75 10.93
CA GLY A 144 7.33 -9.49 10.31
C GLY A 144 6.77 -8.23 11.01
N PRO A 145 7.11 -7.02 10.53
CA PRO A 145 6.62 -5.77 11.11
C PRO A 145 5.11 -5.58 10.96
N GLY A 146 4.48 -6.30 10.02
CA GLY A 146 3.08 -6.10 9.63
C GLY A 146 2.87 -4.77 8.91
N VAL A 147 1.61 -4.48 8.57
CA VAL A 147 1.24 -3.23 7.89
C VAL A 147 0.45 -2.30 8.78
N SER A 148 0.54 -0.99 8.50
CA SER A 148 -0.13 0.06 9.28
C SER A 148 -0.78 1.08 8.37
N TRP A 149 -2.11 1.16 8.45
CA TRP A 149 -2.88 2.18 7.74
C TRP A 149 -2.52 3.61 8.15
N ARG A 150 -2.15 3.83 9.40
CA ARG A 150 -1.63 5.14 9.86
C ARG A 150 -0.36 5.52 9.10
N GLN A 151 0.58 4.60 8.97
CA GLN A 151 1.82 4.83 8.22
C GLN A 151 1.55 5.00 6.73
N LEU A 152 0.60 4.23 6.16
CA LEU A 152 0.15 4.40 4.78
C LEU A 152 -0.40 5.81 4.52
N LEU A 153 -1.26 6.33 5.41
CA LEU A 153 -1.79 7.68 5.28
C LEU A 153 -0.69 8.75 5.35
N THR A 154 0.29 8.57 6.25
CA THR A 154 1.45 9.47 6.33
C THR A 154 2.29 9.42 5.05
N LEU A 155 2.51 8.24 4.47
CA LEU A 155 3.23 8.07 3.21
C LEU A 155 2.45 8.69 2.04
N ALA A 156 1.16 8.39 1.93
CA ALA A 156 0.27 8.86 0.87
C ALA A 156 0.18 10.39 0.83
N ALA A 157 0.14 11.05 2.00
CA ALA A 157 0.16 12.51 2.09
C ALA A 157 1.41 13.15 1.47
N LYS A 158 2.54 12.42 1.39
CA LYS A 158 3.78 12.87 0.75
C LYS A 158 3.89 12.46 -0.72
N LEU A 159 2.94 11.68 -1.23
CA LEU A 159 2.96 11.14 -2.60
C LEU A 159 1.68 11.50 -3.39
N PRO A 160 1.34 12.80 -3.53
CA PRO A 160 0.12 13.22 -4.24
C PRO A 160 0.16 12.93 -5.76
N THR A 161 1.33 12.56 -6.30
CA THR A 161 1.51 12.20 -7.72
C THR A 161 1.09 10.77 -8.07
N LEU A 162 0.73 9.95 -7.06
CA LEU A 162 0.31 8.58 -7.31
C LEU A 162 -1.01 8.52 -8.10
N THR A 163 -0.97 7.78 -9.20
CA THR A 163 -2.11 7.45 -10.03
C THR A 163 -2.50 5.98 -9.88
N HIS A 164 -1.57 5.10 -9.49
CA HIS A 164 -1.81 3.67 -9.29
C HIS A 164 -1.32 3.23 -7.92
N LEU A 165 -2.21 2.59 -7.16
CA LEU A 165 -1.89 2.00 -5.87
C LEU A 165 -2.47 0.58 -5.79
N SER A 166 -1.63 -0.40 -5.47
CA SER A 166 -2.10 -1.72 -5.05
C SER A 166 -1.87 -1.91 -3.56
N LEU A 167 -2.95 -2.28 -2.88
CA LEU A 167 -3.04 -2.71 -1.49
C LEU A 167 -3.61 -4.14 -1.43
N ALA A 168 -3.28 -4.99 -2.41
CA ALA A 168 -3.75 -6.36 -2.42
C ALA A 168 -3.35 -7.08 -1.12
N TYR A 169 -4.30 -7.85 -0.57
CA TYR A 169 -4.21 -8.60 0.68
C TYR A 169 -3.94 -7.75 1.93
N TRP A 170 -4.22 -6.45 1.89
CA TRP A 170 -4.16 -5.62 3.08
C TRP A 170 -5.27 -5.98 4.08
N PRO A 171 -4.98 -5.93 5.39
CA PRO A 171 -5.98 -6.13 6.41
C PRO A 171 -6.99 -4.97 6.40
N GLU A 172 -8.12 -5.19 7.07
CA GLU A 172 -9.15 -4.18 7.29
C GLU A 172 -8.55 -2.84 7.77
N PRO A 173 -9.00 -1.69 7.22
CA PRO A 173 -8.54 -0.38 7.66
C PRO A 173 -8.88 -0.10 9.13
N ALA A 174 -7.84 -0.08 9.98
CA ALA A 174 -7.94 0.16 11.42
C ALA A 174 -6.69 0.88 11.98
N LEU A 175 -6.86 1.73 13.00
CA LEU A 175 -5.78 2.51 13.63
C LEU A 175 -4.97 1.62 14.58
N THR A 176 -5.63 0.62 15.15
CA THR A 176 -5.09 -0.30 16.16
C THR A 176 -5.33 -1.76 15.79
N PRO A 177 -4.79 -2.26 14.66
CA PRO A 177 -5.05 -3.62 14.19
C PRO A 177 -4.66 -4.71 15.22
N LYS A 178 -3.62 -4.49 16.02
CA LYS A 178 -3.20 -5.42 17.09
C LYS A 178 -4.09 -5.38 18.34
N ALA A 179 -4.80 -4.28 18.57
CA ALA A 179 -5.65 -4.15 19.76
C ALA A 179 -6.95 -4.96 19.64
N LYS A 180 -7.40 -5.23 18.40
CA LYS A 180 -8.56 -6.09 18.11
C LYS A 180 -8.40 -7.52 18.66
N PHE A 181 -7.16 -8.01 18.76
CA PHE A 181 -6.84 -9.36 19.29
C PHE A 181 -6.24 -9.34 20.70
N ALA A 182 -6.03 -8.17 21.29
CA ALA A 182 -5.43 -8.05 22.62
C ALA A 182 -6.51 -8.14 23.70
N THR A 183 -6.32 -9.05 24.66
CA THR A 183 -7.17 -9.18 25.85
C THR A 183 -6.42 -8.74 27.10
N ILE A 184 -7.03 -7.88 27.90
CA ILE A 184 -6.59 -7.51 29.25
C ILE A 184 -7.31 -8.42 30.25
N VAL A 185 -6.58 -9.00 31.19
CA VAL A 185 -7.17 -9.68 32.35
C VAL A 185 -7.21 -8.69 33.51
N SER A 186 -8.39 -8.42 34.07
CA SER A 186 -8.58 -7.54 35.22
C SER A 186 -8.02 -8.18 36.50
N PRO A 187 -7.69 -7.38 37.54
CA PRO A 187 -7.27 -7.89 38.84
C PRO A 187 -8.28 -8.85 39.50
N GLU A 188 -9.56 -8.74 39.14
CA GLU A 188 -10.67 -9.60 39.56
C GLU A 188 -10.86 -10.84 38.66
N GLY A 189 -9.95 -11.08 37.71
CA GLY A 189 -9.94 -12.27 36.84
C GLY A 189 -10.82 -12.16 35.59
N HIS A 190 -11.38 -10.98 35.28
CA HIS A 190 -12.23 -10.80 34.09
C HIS A 190 -11.37 -10.49 32.86
N THR A 191 -11.50 -11.28 31.80
CA THR A 191 -10.79 -11.04 30.55
C THR A 191 -11.63 -10.14 29.64
N SER A 192 -11.17 -8.91 29.40
CA SER A 192 -11.82 -7.89 28.56
C SER A 192 -10.90 -7.48 27.42
N GLN A 193 -11.42 -7.30 26.21
CA GLN A 193 -10.61 -6.87 25.05
C GLN A 193 -10.09 -5.44 25.21
N TYR A 194 -8.82 -5.22 24.85
CA TYR A 194 -8.10 -3.94 25.05
C TYR A 194 -8.69 -2.79 24.23
N ALA A 195 -9.22 -3.07 23.03
CA ALA A 195 -9.73 -2.04 22.11
C ALA A 195 -11.18 -1.60 22.39
N GLY A 196 -11.90 -2.21 23.34
CA GLY A 196 -13.34 -1.96 23.54
C GLY A 196 -14.25 -2.54 22.45
N THR A 197 -13.74 -2.79 21.24
CA THR A 197 -14.37 -3.55 20.15
C THR A 197 -13.58 -4.83 19.88
N GLY A 198 -14.27 -5.95 19.72
CA GLY A 198 -13.62 -7.24 19.52
C GLY A 198 -13.06 -7.47 18.13
N ALA A 199 -12.22 -8.51 17.99
CA ALA A 199 -11.71 -9.02 16.71
C ALA A 199 -12.80 -9.26 15.65
N TYR A 200 -14.04 -9.42 16.11
CA TYR A 200 -15.24 -9.71 15.32
C TYR A 200 -16.30 -8.60 15.41
N SER A 201 -15.98 -7.41 15.90
CA SER A 201 -16.98 -6.34 16.12
C SER A 201 -17.68 -5.89 14.83
N HIS A 202 -17.06 -6.02 13.65
CA HIS A 202 -17.77 -5.77 12.38
C HIS A 202 -18.61 -6.97 11.90
N THR A 203 -18.17 -8.20 12.16
CA THR A 203 -18.96 -9.41 11.88
C THR A 203 -20.13 -9.61 12.87
N LEU A 204 -20.09 -8.95 14.03
CA LEU A 204 -21.08 -9.07 15.10
C LEU A 204 -21.93 -7.79 15.28
N ASP A 205 -21.34 -6.60 15.08
CA ASP A 205 -21.98 -5.29 15.35
C ASP A 205 -22.13 -4.41 14.08
N ASP A 206 -21.68 -4.87 12.91
CA ASP A 206 -21.73 -4.15 11.61
C ASP A 206 -21.13 -2.73 11.63
N ASP A 207 -20.17 -2.47 12.53
CA ASP A 207 -19.49 -1.18 12.65
C ASP A 207 -18.35 -1.02 11.63
N TRP A 208 -18.55 -0.13 10.65
CA TRP A 208 -17.58 0.22 9.61
C TRP A 208 -16.96 1.61 9.79
N THR A 209 -17.23 2.29 10.91
CA THR A 209 -16.88 3.70 11.13
C THR A 209 -15.40 3.96 10.88
N GLU A 210 -14.52 3.17 11.50
CA GLU A 210 -13.08 3.35 11.41
C GLU A 210 -12.59 3.13 9.97
N ALA A 211 -13.05 2.05 9.33
CA ALA A 211 -12.67 1.70 7.97
C ALA A 211 -13.04 2.80 6.97
N VAL A 212 -14.27 3.34 7.07
CA VAL A 212 -14.75 4.45 6.25
C VAL A 212 -13.91 5.71 6.47
N ILE A 213 -13.61 6.06 7.73
CA ILE A 213 -12.80 7.23 8.05
C ILE A 213 -11.40 7.11 7.43
N MET A 214 -10.78 5.93 7.47
CA MET A 214 -9.47 5.68 6.88
C MET A 214 -9.49 5.81 5.36
N LEU A 215 -10.41 5.12 4.70
CA LEU A 215 -10.52 5.15 3.24
C LEU A 215 -10.81 6.57 2.74
N ARG A 216 -11.61 7.34 3.46
CA ARG A 216 -11.86 8.76 3.16
C ARG A 216 -10.65 9.66 3.38
N LYS A 217 -9.81 9.38 4.40
CA LYS A 217 -8.53 10.09 4.56
C LYS A 217 -7.58 9.74 3.41
N LEU A 218 -7.48 8.46 3.07
CA LEU A 218 -6.66 8.00 1.95
C LEU A 218 -7.13 8.64 0.64
N SER A 219 -8.44 8.75 0.41
CA SER A 219 -8.97 9.35 -0.81
C SER A 219 -8.62 10.82 -0.95
N LYS A 220 -8.60 11.57 0.16
CA LYS A 220 -8.16 12.97 0.19
C LYS A 220 -6.66 13.11 -0.07
N CYS A 221 -5.84 12.23 0.50
CA CYS A 221 -4.39 12.21 0.23
C CYS A 221 -4.08 11.88 -1.23
N LEU A 222 -4.83 10.95 -1.81
CA LEU A 222 -4.63 10.43 -3.17
C LEU A 222 -5.78 10.82 -4.11
N TYR A 223 -6.08 12.12 -4.18
CA TYR A 223 -7.15 12.63 -5.05
C TYR A 223 -6.84 12.50 -6.55
N GLY A 224 -5.57 12.25 -6.89
CA GLY A 224 -5.09 11.97 -8.24
C GLY A 224 -5.23 10.52 -8.68
N LEU A 225 -5.67 9.61 -7.79
CA LEU A 225 -5.66 8.18 -8.03
C LEU A 225 -6.60 7.78 -9.20
N GLU A 226 -6.09 6.94 -10.08
CA GLU A 226 -6.78 6.46 -11.30
C GLU A 226 -7.02 4.94 -11.26
N HIS A 227 -6.14 4.20 -10.58
CA HIS A 227 -6.22 2.75 -10.38
C HIS A 227 -6.02 2.40 -8.90
N LEU A 228 -6.94 1.61 -8.35
CA LEU A 228 -6.86 1.04 -7.02
C LEU A 228 -7.04 -0.48 -7.10
N ASP A 229 -6.04 -1.23 -6.66
CA ASP A 229 -6.13 -2.68 -6.53
C ASP A 229 -6.20 -3.08 -5.06
N ILE A 230 -7.28 -3.77 -4.69
CA ILE A 230 -7.49 -4.31 -3.34
C ILE A 230 -7.91 -5.79 -3.45
N THR A 231 -7.30 -6.51 -4.39
CA THR A 231 -7.45 -7.97 -4.50
C THR A 231 -7.19 -8.65 -3.15
N GLY A 232 -7.98 -9.67 -2.79
CA GLY A 232 -7.81 -10.39 -1.52
C GLY A 232 -8.41 -9.70 -0.30
N CYS A 233 -9.05 -8.54 -0.48
CA CYS A 233 -9.58 -7.72 0.61
C CYS A 233 -11.09 -7.86 0.82
N GLY A 234 -11.69 -8.97 0.36
CA GLY A 234 -13.14 -9.18 0.34
C GLY A 234 -13.83 -8.96 1.69
N ALA A 235 -13.14 -9.28 2.79
CA ALA A 235 -13.63 -9.10 4.16
C ALA A 235 -14.03 -7.67 4.50
N TRP A 236 -13.48 -6.66 3.82
CA TRP A 236 -13.78 -5.24 4.10
C TRP A 236 -14.32 -4.46 2.90
N PHE A 237 -14.60 -5.11 1.78
CA PHE A 237 -15.18 -4.45 0.59
C PHE A 237 -16.40 -3.58 0.91
N LYS A 238 -17.26 -4.03 1.83
CA LYS A 238 -18.46 -3.29 2.27
C LYS A 238 -18.15 -1.85 2.72
N ALA A 239 -16.98 -1.60 3.32
CA ALA A 239 -16.51 -0.26 3.73
C ALA A 239 -16.48 0.78 2.59
N LEU A 240 -16.41 0.33 1.33
CA LEU A 240 -16.35 1.21 0.16
C LEU A 240 -17.69 1.85 -0.22
N MET A 241 -18.81 1.33 0.29
CA MET A 241 -20.16 1.81 -0.08
C MET A 241 -21.05 2.19 1.10
N VAL A 242 -20.73 1.75 2.32
CA VAL A 242 -21.51 2.10 3.51
C VAL A 242 -21.41 3.59 3.85
N ASN A 243 -22.47 4.10 4.47
CA ASN A 243 -22.57 5.44 5.00
C ASN A 243 -22.84 5.35 6.49
N VAL A 244 -21.90 5.83 7.30
CA VAL A 244 -21.96 5.78 8.76
C VAL A 244 -22.04 7.22 9.26
N ASP A 245 -23.20 7.63 9.79
CA ASP A 245 -23.44 8.99 10.31
C ASP A 245 -23.09 10.14 9.33
N GLY A 246 -23.23 9.90 8.03
CA GLY A 246 -22.89 10.86 6.97
C GLY A 246 -21.46 10.70 6.44
N ASP A 247 -20.63 9.91 7.10
CA ASP A 247 -19.30 9.54 6.65
C ASP A 247 -19.38 8.40 5.63
N LYS A 248 -18.82 8.64 4.45
CA LYS A 248 -18.71 7.65 3.38
C LYS A 248 -17.48 7.93 2.51
N VAL A 249 -17.07 6.92 1.75
CA VAL A 249 -16.10 7.11 0.67
C VAL A 249 -16.75 7.96 -0.44
N ASP A 250 -16.05 9.01 -0.87
CA ASP A 250 -16.56 9.93 -1.89
C ASP A 250 -15.95 9.63 -3.26
N TRP A 251 -16.68 8.84 -4.05
CA TRP A 251 -16.33 8.46 -5.42
C TRP A 251 -16.65 9.55 -6.46
N ASN A 252 -17.24 10.66 -6.05
CA ASN A 252 -17.57 11.81 -6.90
C ASN A 252 -16.65 13.01 -6.66
N GLY A 253 -16.06 13.11 -5.48
CA GLY A 253 -15.09 14.13 -5.11
C GLY A 253 -13.66 13.60 -5.23
N PRO A 254 -12.96 13.33 -4.11
CA PRO A 254 -11.54 12.93 -4.13
C PRO A 254 -11.22 11.72 -5.03
N TRP A 255 -12.08 10.70 -5.08
CA TRP A 255 -11.87 9.52 -5.93
C TRP A 255 -12.65 9.55 -7.25
N SER A 256 -13.02 10.74 -7.73
CA SER A 256 -13.67 10.92 -9.05
C SER A 256 -12.81 10.48 -10.25
N LYS A 257 -11.48 10.45 -10.08
CA LYS A 257 -10.54 10.03 -11.13
C LYS A 257 -10.29 8.53 -11.17
N VAL A 258 -10.66 7.78 -10.13
CA VAL A 258 -10.50 6.32 -10.10
C VAL A 258 -11.36 5.72 -11.20
N SER A 259 -10.72 5.14 -12.20
CA SER A 259 -11.34 4.56 -13.40
C SER A 259 -11.15 3.05 -13.48
N SER A 260 -10.22 2.51 -12.71
CA SER A 260 -9.96 1.07 -12.57
C SER A 260 -9.95 0.70 -11.10
N LEU A 261 -10.83 -0.22 -10.70
CA LEU A 261 -10.88 -0.75 -9.33
C LEU A 261 -10.84 -2.27 -9.40
N VAL A 262 -9.88 -2.90 -8.73
CA VAL A 262 -9.74 -4.37 -8.71
C VAL A 262 -10.28 -4.91 -7.39
N LEU A 263 -11.38 -5.64 -7.47
CA LEU A 263 -12.12 -6.29 -6.38
C LEU A 263 -12.19 -7.80 -6.62
N LYS A 264 -11.04 -8.46 -6.65
CA LYS A 264 -10.94 -9.92 -6.81
C LYS A 264 -10.75 -10.62 -5.45
N TYR A 265 -11.19 -11.86 -5.35
CA TYR A 265 -11.01 -12.72 -4.17
C TYR A 265 -9.53 -13.04 -3.93
N GLY A 266 -8.73 -13.11 -5.00
CA GLY A 266 -7.27 -13.22 -4.94
C GLY A 266 -6.72 -14.63 -4.75
N TYR A 267 -7.50 -15.55 -4.18
CA TYR A 267 -7.10 -16.95 -4.05
C TYR A 267 -7.61 -17.80 -5.22
N GLU A 268 -6.82 -18.80 -5.61
CA GLU A 268 -7.25 -19.78 -6.60
C GLU A 268 -8.40 -20.63 -6.06
N ILE A 269 -9.43 -20.78 -6.89
CA ILE A 269 -10.61 -21.60 -6.60
C ILE A 269 -10.57 -22.83 -7.51
N SER A 270 -10.86 -23.99 -6.93
CA SER A 270 -10.93 -25.28 -7.63
C SER A 270 -12.09 -26.12 -7.09
N GLU A 271 -12.35 -27.26 -7.73
CA GLU A 271 -13.37 -28.22 -7.28
C GLU A 271 -13.11 -28.75 -5.85
N ASN A 272 -11.86 -28.69 -5.38
CA ASN A 272 -11.47 -29.14 -4.04
C ASN A 272 -11.46 -28.00 -3.00
N THR A 273 -11.86 -26.78 -3.38
CA THR A 273 -11.91 -25.64 -2.46
C THR A 273 -12.91 -25.92 -1.33
N PRO A 274 -12.54 -25.69 -0.05
CA PRO A 274 -13.48 -25.83 1.06
C PRO A 274 -14.74 -24.98 0.85
N ILE A 275 -15.91 -25.53 1.18
CA ILE A 275 -17.21 -24.86 0.99
C ILE A 275 -17.21 -23.44 1.57
N ALA A 276 -16.62 -23.26 2.76
CA ALA A 276 -16.53 -21.95 3.40
C ALA A 276 -15.74 -20.91 2.57
N ASP A 277 -14.66 -21.34 1.89
CA ASP A 277 -13.88 -20.45 1.03
C ASP A 277 -14.59 -20.21 -0.32
N GLY A 278 -15.31 -21.22 -0.83
CA GLY A 278 -16.22 -21.04 -1.95
C GLY A 278 -17.32 -20.01 -1.65
N GLN A 279 -17.91 -20.04 -0.45
CA GLN A 279 -18.92 -19.07 -0.01
C GLN A 279 -18.33 -17.66 0.06
N ARG A 280 -17.15 -17.50 0.67
CA ARG A 280 -16.45 -16.21 0.74
C ARG A 280 -16.12 -15.66 -0.65
N TYR A 281 -15.75 -16.53 -1.59
CA TYR A 281 -15.52 -16.15 -2.98
C TYR A 281 -16.80 -15.59 -3.62
N LEU A 282 -17.93 -16.28 -3.47
CA LEU A 282 -19.23 -15.82 -3.99
C LEU A 282 -19.66 -14.50 -3.34
N GLU A 283 -19.53 -14.39 -2.02
CA GLU A 283 -19.83 -13.17 -1.26
C GLU A 283 -18.98 -11.99 -1.73
N ALA A 284 -17.67 -12.18 -1.92
CA ALA A 284 -16.77 -11.15 -2.40
C ALA A 284 -17.15 -10.68 -3.82
N ALA A 285 -17.48 -11.61 -4.72
CA ALA A 285 -17.86 -11.31 -6.10
C ALA A 285 -19.21 -10.56 -6.19
N GLU A 286 -20.21 -10.96 -5.40
CA GLU A 286 -21.49 -10.23 -5.33
C GLU A 286 -21.32 -8.86 -4.65
N MET A 287 -20.49 -8.76 -3.61
CA MET A 287 -20.16 -7.48 -2.98
C MET A 287 -19.47 -6.53 -3.96
N ALA A 288 -18.52 -7.03 -4.76
CA ALA A 288 -17.85 -6.24 -5.80
C ALA A 288 -18.83 -5.66 -6.83
N LYS A 289 -19.81 -6.47 -7.24
CA LYS A 289 -20.90 -6.05 -8.15
C LYS A 289 -21.83 -5.01 -7.50
N ALA A 290 -22.12 -5.14 -6.20
CA ALA A 290 -22.90 -4.15 -5.46
C ALA A 290 -22.16 -2.80 -5.37
N ILE A 291 -20.86 -2.83 -5.11
CA ILE A 291 -19.98 -1.65 -5.06
C ILE A 291 -19.91 -0.96 -6.42
N GLU A 292 -19.75 -1.71 -7.52
CA GLU A 292 -19.76 -1.16 -8.87
C GLU A 292 -21.05 -0.36 -9.13
N ARG A 293 -22.21 -0.96 -8.86
CA ARG A 293 -23.52 -0.30 -9.01
C ARG A 293 -23.63 0.94 -8.12
N TYR A 294 -23.14 0.86 -6.88
CA TYR A 294 -23.13 1.98 -5.95
C TYR A 294 -22.30 3.15 -6.49
N ILE A 295 -21.07 2.89 -6.96
CA ILE A 295 -20.16 3.93 -7.47
C ILE A 295 -20.75 4.58 -8.72
N VAL A 296 -21.27 3.77 -9.66
CA VAL A 296 -21.94 4.28 -10.87
C VAL A 296 -23.16 5.14 -10.51
N GLY A 297 -23.97 4.69 -9.55
CA GLY A 297 -25.11 5.42 -9.03
C GLY A 297 -24.71 6.74 -8.35
N GLN A 298 -23.66 6.73 -7.54
CA GLN A 298 -23.12 7.93 -6.90
C GLN A 298 -22.67 8.92 -7.97
N ARG A 299 -21.89 8.48 -8.96
CA ARG A 299 -21.35 9.33 -10.04
C ARG A 299 -22.42 9.97 -10.90
N GLY A 300 -23.54 9.29 -11.13
CA GLY A 300 -24.67 9.86 -11.87
C GLY A 300 -24.25 10.43 -13.24
N GLY A 301 -23.30 9.76 -13.92
CA GLY A 301 -22.72 10.19 -15.20
C GLY A 301 -21.65 11.29 -15.12
N LYS A 302 -21.24 11.72 -13.92
CA LYS A 302 -20.15 12.70 -13.72
C LYS A 302 -18.83 12.01 -13.41
N GLY A 303 -17.73 12.59 -13.86
CA GLY A 303 -16.38 12.04 -13.65
C GLY A 303 -15.97 11.03 -14.72
N ARG A 304 -14.90 10.25 -14.45
CA ARG A 304 -14.45 9.20 -15.37
C ARG A 304 -15.34 7.96 -15.25
N PHE A 305 -15.48 7.20 -16.32
CA PHE A 305 -16.08 5.87 -16.24
C PHE A 305 -15.23 4.97 -15.35
N ILE A 306 -15.89 4.19 -14.49
CA ILE A 306 -15.23 3.18 -13.66
C ILE A 306 -15.41 1.80 -14.28
N THR A 307 -14.32 1.04 -14.29
CA THR A 307 -14.29 -0.38 -14.58
C THR A 307 -13.94 -1.09 -13.27
N VAL A 308 -14.83 -1.98 -12.81
CA VAL A 308 -14.58 -2.82 -11.64
C VAL A 308 -14.20 -4.22 -12.12
N GLU A 309 -12.93 -4.58 -11.95
CA GLU A 309 -12.47 -5.94 -12.18
C GLU A 309 -12.88 -6.81 -10.99
N ARG A 310 -13.69 -7.84 -11.25
CA ARG A 310 -14.18 -8.78 -10.25
C ARG A 310 -14.14 -10.20 -10.80
N ASP A 311 -14.23 -11.19 -9.91
CA ASP A 311 -14.23 -12.59 -10.32
C ASP A 311 -15.49 -12.93 -11.14
N GLN A 312 -15.31 -13.80 -12.13
CA GLN A 312 -16.40 -14.33 -12.95
C GLN A 312 -16.89 -15.62 -12.29
N ILE A 313 -18.11 -15.59 -11.76
CA ILE A 313 -18.73 -16.75 -11.14
C ILE A 313 -19.22 -17.68 -12.26
N ASP A 314 -18.72 -18.91 -12.29
CA ASP A 314 -19.31 -20.00 -13.07
C ASP A 314 -20.59 -20.50 -12.37
N GLU A 315 -21.70 -20.59 -13.11
CA GLU A 315 -22.98 -21.09 -12.59
C GLU A 315 -22.85 -22.52 -12.03
N ALA A 316 -22.01 -23.36 -12.63
CA ALA A 316 -21.77 -24.72 -12.16
C ALA A 316 -21.05 -24.73 -10.79
N PHE A 317 -20.09 -23.81 -10.60
CA PHE A 317 -19.40 -23.65 -9.31
C PHE A 317 -20.34 -23.09 -8.24
N ALA A 318 -21.13 -22.06 -8.58
CA ALA A 318 -22.10 -21.48 -7.64
C ALA A 318 -23.07 -22.53 -7.10
N GLN A 319 -23.51 -23.45 -7.95
CA GLN A 319 -24.46 -24.50 -7.57
C GLN A 319 -23.85 -25.63 -6.73
N ALA A 320 -22.52 -25.79 -6.75
CA ALA A 320 -21.79 -26.77 -5.93
C ALA A 320 -21.47 -26.28 -4.50
N VAL A 321 -21.57 -24.96 -4.28
CA VAL A 321 -21.17 -24.29 -3.02
C VAL A 321 -22.39 -23.85 -2.18
N ILE A 322 -23.59 -23.83 -2.78
CA ILE A 322 -24.90 -23.57 -2.12
C ILE A 322 -25.43 -24.85 -1.49
#